data_AF-A0A850R4R0-F1
#
_entry.id   AF-A0A850R4R0-F1
#
_cell.length_a   1.000
_cell.length_b   1.000
_cell.length_c   1.000
_cell.angle_alpha   90.00
_cell.angle_beta   90.00
_cell.angle_gamma   90.00
#
_symmetry.space_group_name_H-M   'P 1'
#
loop_
_entity.id
_entity.type
_entity.pdbx_description
1 polymer ?
#
loop_
_entity_poly.entity_id
_entity_poly.type
_entity_poly.pdbx_seq_one_letter_code
_entity_poly.pdbx_strand_id
1 'polypeptide(L)' 'MNIHRKTMPSEEGRRLLGALSQAVDKALERKRRLGQYAVIWQGGKPVVLGEDAPQSAASTHETEIGLLGS' A
#
# COMPACT_ATOMS: atom_id res chain seq x y z
N MET A 1 -1.89 -13.88 25.94
CA MET A 1 -2.68 -13.82 24.69
C MET A 1 -1.99 -14.70 23.67
N ASN A 2 -2.53 -15.87 23.36
CA ASN A 2 -1.85 -16.87 22.52
C ASN A 2 -2.23 -16.63 21.07
N ILE A 3 -1.39 -15.91 20.34
CA ILE A 3 -1.57 -15.67 18.90
C ILE A 3 -1.10 -16.91 18.15
N HIS A 4 -2.04 -17.80 17.83
CA HIS A 4 -1.76 -18.97 16.99
C HIS A 4 -1.53 -18.51 15.55
N ARG A 5 -0.26 -18.36 15.17
CA ARG A 5 0.14 -18.01 13.80
C ARG A 5 -0.17 -19.21 12.89
N LYS A 6 -1.31 -19.16 12.18
CA LYS A 6 -1.61 -20.11 11.10
C LYS A 6 -0.66 -19.79 9.95
N THR A 7 0.44 -20.54 9.86
CA THR A 7 1.57 -20.29 8.93
C THR A 7 1.20 -20.53 7.47
N MET A 8 0.10 -21.21 7.19
CA MET A 8 -0.37 -21.48 5.84
C MET A 8 -1.88 -21.25 5.74
N PRO A 9 -2.37 -20.37 4.85
CA PRO A 9 -3.79 -20.27 4.59
C PRO A 9 -4.33 -21.60 4.05
N SER A 10 -5.56 -21.95 4.43
CA SER A 10 -6.28 -23.08 3.82
C SER A 10 -6.41 -22.86 2.30
N GLU A 11 -6.76 -23.90 1.57
CA GLU A 11 -6.96 -23.79 0.12
C GLU A 11 -8.00 -22.71 -0.25
N GLU A 12 -9.09 -22.67 0.50
CA GLU A 12 -10.10 -21.60 0.42
C GLU A 12 -9.49 -20.22 0.72
N GLY A 13 -8.65 -20.10 1.76
CA GLY A 13 -7.96 -18.87 2.08
C GLY A 13 -7.05 -18.37 0.96
N ARG A 14 -6.36 -19.28 0.25
CA ARG A 14 -5.58 -18.93 -0.95
C ARG A 14 -6.46 -18.47 -2.10
N ARG A 15 -7.60 -19.11 -2.32
CA ARG A 15 -8.57 -18.72 -3.37
C ARG A 15 -9.15 -17.33 -3.08
N LEU A 16 -9.55 -17.06 -1.83
CA LEU A 16 -10.04 -15.75 -1.41
C LEU A 16 -8.96 -14.66 -1.56
N LEU A 17 -7.74 -14.94 -1.12
CA LEU A 17 -6.63 -14.01 -1.28
C LEU A 17 -6.38 -13.70 -2.77
N GLY A 18 -6.36 -14.73 -3.62
CA GLY A 18 -6.19 -14.55 -5.06
C GLY A 18 -7.30 -13.69 -5.68
N ALA A 19 -8.56 -13.93 -5.31
CA ALA A 19 -9.69 -13.14 -5.78
C ALA A 19 -9.60 -11.67 -5.33
N LEU A 20 -9.20 -11.42 -4.09
CA LEU A 20 -9.01 -10.07 -3.56
C LEU A 20 -7.86 -9.35 -4.26
N SER A 21 -6.71 -10.01 -4.42
CA SER A 21 -5.57 -9.46 -5.15
C SER A 21 -5.96 -9.07 -6.58
N GLN A 22 -6.65 -9.95 -7.31
CA GLN A 22 -7.12 -9.66 -8.67
C GLN A 22 -8.11 -8.48 -8.72
N ALA A 23 -8.99 -8.35 -7.73
CA ALA A 23 -9.93 -7.22 -7.67
C ALA A 23 -9.20 -5.89 -7.45
N VAL A 24 -8.20 -5.89 -6.57
CA VAL A 24 -7.34 -4.72 -6.32
C VAL A 24 -6.54 -4.36 -7.58
N ASP A 25 -5.92 -5.33 -8.25
CA ASP A 25 -5.14 -5.11 -9.47
C ASP A 25 -5.99 -4.45 -10.56
N LYS A 26 -7.21 -4.97 -10.80
CA LYS A 26 -8.16 -4.38 -11.75
C LYS A 26 -8.56 -2.96 -11.38
N ALA A 27 -8.77 -2.68 -10.09
CA ALA A 27 -9.12 -1.35 -9.62
C ALA A 27 -7.97 -0.35 -9.81
N LEU A 28 -6.73 -0.76 -9.51
CA LEU A 28 -5.54 0.06 -9.70
C LEU A 28 -5.26 0.32 -11.18
N GLU A 29 -5.41 -0.69 -12.04
CA GLU A 29 -5.26 -0.53 -13.48
C GLU A 29 -6.29 0.47 -14.03
N ARG A 30 -7.56 0.35 -13.61
CA ARG A 30 -8.60 1.31 -13.99
C ARG A 30 -8.26 2.73 -13.54
N LYS A 31 -7.77 2.91 -12.31
CA LYS A 31 -7.34 4.20 -11.78
C LYS A 31 -6.21 4.79 -12.63
N ARG A 32 -5.19 3.99 -12.95
CA ARG A 32 -4.09 4.38 -13.84
C ARG A 32 -4.58 4.86 -15.21
N ARG A 33 -5.51 4.11 -15.82
CA ARG A 33 -6.08 4.46 -17.15
C ARG A 33 -6.92 5.73 -17.14
N LEU A 34 -7.47 6.10 -16.00
CA LEU A 34 -8.18 7.37 -15.80
C LEU A 34 -7.25 8.53 -15.45
N GLY A 35 -5.93 8.30 -15.45
CA GLY A 35 -4.94 9.28 -15.04
C GLY A 35 -4.91 9.52 -13.53
N GLN A 36 -5.50 8.66 -12.70
CA GLN A 36 -5.44 8.81 -11.25
C GLN A 36 -4.20 8.12 -10.66
N TYR A 37 -3.76 8.60 -9.50
CA TYR A 37 -2.71 7.96 -8.72
C TYR A 37 -3.29 7.07 -7.59
N ALA A 38 -2.43 6.20 -7.05
CA ALA A 38 -2.70 5.34 -5.90
C ALA A 38 -1.54 5.44 -4.91
N VAL A 39 -1.83 5.26 -3.62
CA VAL A 39 -0.84 5.19 -2.55
C VAL A 39 -0.88 3.78 -1.97
N ILE A 40 0.25 3.07 -2.03
CA ILE A 40 0.40 1.73 -1.48
C ILE A 40 1.43 1.73 -0.36
N TRP A 41 1.25 0.89 0.65
CA TRP A 41 2.24 0.72 1.71
C TRP A 41 3.17 -0.43 1.36
N GLN A 42 4.46 -0.13 1.18
CA GLN A 42 5.50 -1.11 0.89
C GLN A 42 6.69 -0.88 1.81
N GLY A 43 7.16 -1.93 2.48
CA GLY A 43 8.34 -1.81 3.36
C GLY A 43 8.17 -0.81 4.51
N GLY A 44 6.94 -0.59 5.00
CA GLY A 44 6.65 0.37 6.06
C GLY A 44 6.64 1.83 5.62
N LYS A 45 6.65 2.11 4.31
CA LYS A 45 6.58 3.47 3.76
C LYS A 45 5.46 3.57 2.71
N PRO A 46 4.80 4.74 2.59
CA PRO A 46 3.88 4.99 1.50
C PRO A 46 4.65 5.17 0.19
N VAL A 47 4.22 4.47 -0.86
CA VAL A 47 4.72 4.57 -2.23
C VAL A 47 3.57 5.05 -3.11
N VAL A 48 3.80 6.14 -3.84
CA VAL A 48 2.79 6.72 -4.73
C VAL A 48 3.05 6.26 -6.16
N LEU A 49 1.99 5.79 -6.84
CA LEU A 49 2.04 5.24 -8.19
C LEU A 49 0.98 5.93 -9.08
N GLY A 50 1.36 6.36 -10.28
CA GLY A 50 0.46 6.99 -11.26
C GLY A 50 1.03 8.29 -11.81
N GLU A 51 0.60 8.69 -13.01
CA GLU A 51 1.17 9.86 -13.71
C GLU A 51 0.75 11.20 -13.09
N ASP A 52 -0.44 11.26 -12.50
CA ASP A 52 -0.95 12.44 -11.79
C ASP A 52 -0.57 12.43 -10.29
N ALA A 53 0.46 11.66 -9.93
CA ALA A 53 0.96 11.61 -8.56
C ALA A 53 1.60 12.96 -8.18
N PRO A 54 1.26 13.54 -7.02
CA PRO A 54 1.87 14.79 -6.57
C PRO A 54 3.37 14.58 -6.34
N GLN A 55 4.20 15.40 -7.00
CA GLN A 55 5.67 15.35 -6.89
C GLN A 55 6.16 15.52 -5.43
N SER A 56 5.38 16.21 -4.59
CA SER A 56 5.67 16.41 -3.16
C SER A 56 5.56 15.12 -2.34
N ALA A 57 4.75 14.14 -2.75
CA ALA A 57 4.56 12.90 -1.98
C ALA A 57 5.71 11.89 -2.13
N ALA A 58 6.61 12.09 -3.09
CA ALA A 58 7.83 11.29 -3.24
C ALA A 58 8.95 11.72 -2.26
N SER A 59 8.84 12.90 -1.66
CA SER A 59 9.78 13.40 -0.67
C SER A 59 9.11 13.35 0.71
N THR A 60 9.17 12.17 1.35
CA THR A 60 8.93 12.08 2.79
C THR A 60 9.93 13.02 3.48
N HIS A 61 9.41 14.11 4.04
CA HIS A 61 10.15 15.06 4.86
C HIS A 61 10.71 14.35 6.11
N GLU A 62 11.94 13.84 6.01
CA GLU A 62 12.76 13.52 7.18
C GLU A 62 13.41 14.82 7.71
N THR A 63 12.65 15.77 8.30
CA THR A 63 13.30 16.91 9.00
C THR A 63 12.56 17.53 10.20
N GLU A 64 11.29 17.26 10.50
CA GLU A 64 10.58 18.03 11.56
C GLU A 64 10.29 17.33 12.90
N ILE A 65 11.04 16.27 13.26
CA ILE A 65 10.94 15.67 14.61
C ILE A 65 12.24 15.87 15.40
N GLY A 66 12.72 17.11 15.50
CA GLY A 66 13.94 17.45 16.23
C GLY A 66 13.95 18.80 16.97
N LEU A 67 12.84 19.55 17.02
CA LEU A 67 12.86 20.94 17.52
C LEU A 67 11.91 21.26 18.69
N LEU A 68 11.45 20.25 19.44
CA LEU A 68 10.74 20.46 20.70
C LEU A 68 11.39 19.65 21.83
N GLY A 69 12.58 20.09 22.22
CA GLY A 69 13.31 19.55 23.37
C GLY A 69 14.57 20.37 23.65
N SER A 70 14.39 21.64 24.02
CA SER A 70 15.37 22.41 24.80
C SER A 70 14.99 22.36 26.27
#